data_AF-A0A7K0PWI4-F1
#
_entry.id   AF-A0A7K0PWI4-F1
#
_cell.length_a   1.000
_cell.length_b   1.000
_cell.length_c   1.000
_cell.angle_alpha   90.00
_cell.angle_beta   90.00
_cell.angle_gamma   90.00
#
_symmetry.space_group_name_H-M   'P 1'
#
loop_
_entity.id
_entity.type
_entity.pdbx_description
1 polymer ?
#
loop_
_entity_poly.entity_id
_entity_poly.type
_entity_poly.pdbx_seq_one_letter_code
_entity_poly.pdbx_strand_id
1 'polypeptide(L)' 'MSAERTWTVGVTGATGYAGGEVCRLLAGHPQLQLAGVHAASSAGRRLGESQ' A
#
# COMPACT_ATOMS: atom_id res chain seq x y z
N MET A 1 13.88 10.42 24.01
CA MET A 1 13.74 9.42 22.93
C MET A 1 12.28 9.04 22.86
N SER A 2 11.51 9.61 21.93
CA SER A 2 10.19 9.07 21.63
C SER A 2 10.41 7.75 20.89
N ALA A 3 9.77 6.67 21.30
CA ALA A 3 9.79 5.44 20.54
C ALA A 3 9.12 5.72 19.18
N GLU A 4 9.85 5.54 18.08
CA GLU A 4 9.23 5.58 16.75
C GLU A 4 8.22 4.44 16.67
N ARG A 5 6.94 4.79 16.59
CA ARG A 5 5.85 3.82 16.46
C ARG A 5 5.63 3.55 14.97
N THR A 6 5.73 2.29 14.59
CA THR A 6 5.31 1.81 13.27
C THR A 6 3.83 1.47 13.30
N TRP A 7 3.07 1.97 12.32
CA TRP A 7 1.66 1.62 12.14
C TRP A 7 1.48 0.72 10.94
N THR A 8 0.63 -0.29 11.10
CA THR A 8 0.26 -1.20 10.03
C THR A 8 -0.91 -0.62 9.25
N VAL A 9 -0.80 -0.56 7.93
CA VAL A 9 -1.82 0.03 7.05
C VAL A 9 -2.15 -0.89 5.88
N GLY A 10 -3.37 -0.75 5.37
CA GLY A 10 -3.83 -1.39 4.14
C GLY A 10 -4.41 -0.35 3.16
N VAL A 11 -4.30 -0.60 1.86
CA VAL A 11 -4.78 0.31 0.80
C VAL A 11 -5.88 -0.36 -0.03
N THR A 12 -7.08 0.20 -0.02
CA THR A 12 -8.18 -0.20 -0.90
C THR A 12 -8.19 0.66 -2.16
N GLY A 13 -8.39 0.03 -3.32
CA GLY A 13 -8.26 0.69 -4.62
C GLY A 13 -6.81 0.81 -5.09
N ALA A 14 -5.92 -0.06 -4.63
CA ALA A 14 -4.47 0.01 -4.88
C ALA A 14 -4.08 -0.05 -6.36
N THR A 15 -4.93 -0.56 -7.24
CA THR A 15 -4.68 -0.61 -8.70
C THR A 15 -5.09 0.66 -9.44
N GLY A 16 -5.84 1.58 -8.80
CA GLY A 16 -6.09 2.90 -9.38
C GLY A 16 -4.86 3.80 -9.28
N TYR A 17 -4.78 4.84 -10.10
CA TYR A 17 -3.62 5.75 -10.12
C TYR A 17 -3.28 6.30 -8.72
N ALA A 18 -4.26 6.88 -8.03
CA ALA A 18 -4.06 7.41 -6.69
C ALA A 18 -3.68 6.31 -5.67
N GLY A 19 -4.31 5.15 -5.75
CA GLY A 19 -4.00 4.02 -4.86
C GLY A 19 -2.58 3.47 -5.08
N GLY A 20 -2.13 3.41 -6.34
CA GLY A 20 -0.78 3.02 -6.69
C GLY A 20 0.25 4.02 -6.18
N GLU A 21 -0.02 5.33 -6.31
CA GLU A 21 0.85 6.37 -5.77
C GLU A 21 0.92 6.36 -4.24
N VAL A 22 -0.19 6.08 -3.56
CA VAL A 22 -0.18 5.85 -2.11
C VAL A 22 0.69 4.64 -1.78
N CYS A 23 0.57 3.52 -2.50
CA CYS A 23 1.44 2.35 -2.29
C CYS A 23 2.91 2.68 -2.51
N ARG A 24 3.25 3.47 -3.56
CA ARG A 24 4.62 3.91 -3.85
C ARG A 24 5.22 4.73 -2.71
N LEU A 25 4.45 5.66 -2.14
CA LEU A 25 4.89 6.47 -1.01
C LEU A 25 5.03 5.63 0.27
N LEU A 26 4.08 4.75 0.55
CA LEU A 26 4.11 3.88 1.72
C LEU A 26 5.26 2.86 1.69
N ALA A 27 5.67 2.39 0.50
CA ALA A 27 6.77 1.45 0.34
C ALA A 27 8.12 1.98 0.88
N GLY A 28 8.29 3.30 0.97
CA GLY A 28 9.48 3.95 1.52
C GLY A 28 9.27 4.67 2.86
N HIS A 29 8.10 4.51 3.51
CA HIS A 29 7.77 5.32 4.68
C HIS A 29 8.39 4.74 5.97
N PRO A 30 9.13 5.53 6.77
CA PRO A 30 9.89 5.01 7.92
C PRO A 30 9.00 4.49 9.06
N GLN A 31 7.77 4.99 9.16
CA GLN A 31 6.87 4.70 10.29
C GLN A 31 5.57 3.99 9.88
N LEU A 32 5.44 3.59 8.61
CA LEU A 32 4.23 2.93 8.11
C LEU A 32 4.62 1.65 7.38
N GLN A 33 3.99 0.55 7.77
CA GLN A 33 4.16 -0.73 7.11
C GLN A 33 2.91 -1.06 6.29
N LEU A 34 3.05 -1.10 4.97
CA LEU A 34 2.00 -1.57 4.08
C LEU A 34 1.86 -3.09 4.21
N ALA A 35 0.77 -3.56 4.82
CA ALA A 35 0.53 -4.99 5.08
C ALA A 35 -0.53 -5.61 4.17
N GLY A 36 -1.30 -4.80 3.44
CA GLY A 36 -2.35 -5.30 2.57
C GLY A 36 -2.72 -4.31 1.48
N VAL A 37 -3.03 -4.85 0.30
CA VAL A 37 -3.59 -4.09 -0.82
C VAL A 37 -4.82 -4.81 -1.33
N HIS A 38 -5.87 -4.05 -1.62
CA HIS A 38 -7.17 -4.58 -2.04
C HIS A 38 -7.65 -3.82 -3.26
N ALA A 39 -8.24 -4.55 -4.21
CA ALA A 39 -8.87 -3.97 -5.39
C ALA A 39 -10.00 -4.90 -5.88
N ALA A 40 -11.12 -4.30 -6.31
CA ALA A 40 -12.34 -5.05 -6.60
C ALA A 40 -12.21 -5.98 -7.81
N SER A 41 -11.54 -5.55 -8.88
CA SER A 41 -11.46 -6.26 -10.18
C SER A 41 -10.14 -7.02 -10.41
N SER A 42 -9.26 -7.07 -9.41
CA SER A 42 -7.91 -7.64 -9.54
C SER A 42 -7.48 -8.45 -8.32
N ALA A 43 -8.44 -8.91 -7.51
CA ALA A 43 -8.18 -9.81 -6.40
C ALA A 43 -7.36 -11.04 -6.84
N GLY A 44 -6.34 -11.39 -6.06
CA GLY A 44 -5.45 -12.53 -6.32
C GLY A 44 -4.32 -12.27 -7.32
N ARG A 45 -4.30 -11.13 -8.03
CA ARG A 45 -3.20 -10.73 -8.91
C ARG A 45 -2.14 -9.92 -8.16
N ARG A 46 -0.90 -9.92 -8.68
CA ARG A 46 0.17 -9.08 -8.11
C ARG A 46 -0.08 -7.61 -8.42
N LEU A 47 0.23 -6.73 -7.48
CA LEU A 47 0.19 -5.29 -7.73
C LEU A 47 1.23 -4.96 -8.83
N GLY A 48 0.79 -4.28 -9.89
CA GLY A 48 1.62 -3.95 -11.05
C GLY A 48 1.58 -4.98 -12.20
N GLU A 49 0.87 -6.10 -12.07
CA GLU A 49 0.81 -7.14 -13.12
C GLU A 49 0.12 -6.69 -14.42
N SER A 50 -0.73 -5.67 -14.36
CA SER A 50 -1.52 -5.16 -15.51
C SER A 50 -1.19 -3.71 -15.87
N GLN A 51 -0.08 -3.19 -15.37
CA GLN A 51 0.38 -1.82 -15.58
C GLN A 51 1.47 -1.75 -16.63
#